data_AF-A0ABD6SYM5-F1
#
_entry.id   AF-A0ABD6SYM5-F1
#
_cell.length_a   1.000
_cell.length_b   1.000
_cell.length_c   1.000
_cell.angle_alpha   90.00
_cell.angle_beta   90.00
_cell.angle_gamma   90.00
#
_symmetry.space_group_name_H-M   'P 1'
#
loop_
_entity.id
_entity.type
_entity.pdbx_description
1 polymer ?
#
loop_
_entity_poly.entity_id
_entity_poly.type
_entity_poly.pdbx_seq_one_letter_code
_entity_poly.pdbx_strand_id
1 'polypeptide(L)'
;MVNTWAEEEVLRFLEHAQESHYYVPYLLVITCGMRKGEILGLQWKDIDFERRTLSVNRSLSPITKEFHAPKTSTGKRLIVLPAITLHALEEHHERINVEKEQYGNEYNDYDIVCPTFNGNPCNFRNLTQLWKKLIKKSEVPDIRFHDLRYTHATLMLKQGIHPKIVSKRLGHKRVGITLDTSSHVVPGLQETAVNQFANELFGNKTVR
;
A
#
# COMPACT_ATOMS: atom_id res chain seq x y z
N MET A 1 -6.90 -12.34 15.72
CA MET A 1 -7.07 -12.71 14.30
C MET A 1 -6.75 -11.49 13.47
N VAL A 2 -6.03 -11.64 12.35
CA VAL A 2 -5.78 -10.52 11.43
C VAL A 2 -6.98 -10.42 10.50
N ASN A 3 -7.62 -9.26 10.43
CA ASN A 3 -8.76 -9.04 9.54
C ASN A 3 -8.26 -8.44 8.23
N THR A 4 -8.69 -8.99 7.10
CA THR A 4 -8.36 -8.49 5.76
C THR A 4 -9.65 -8.20 5.00
N TRP A 5 -9.57 -7.30 4.03
CA TRP A 5 -10.66 -7.04 3.12
C TRP A 5 -10.65 -7.98 1.91
N ALA A 6 -11.84 -8.27 1.39
CA ALA A 6 -12.04 -8.81 0.05
C ALA A 6 -11.82 -7.72 -1.02
N GLU A 7 -11.81 -8.12 -2.30
CA GLU A 7 -11.58 -7.21 -3.41
C GLU A 7 -12.68 -6.15 -3.51
N GLU A 8 -13.94 -6.55 -3.35
CA GLU A 8 -15.11 -5.70 -3.43
C GLU A 8 -15.11 -4.62 -2.33
N GLU A 9 -14.63 -4.99 -1.14
CA GLU A 9 -14.49 -4.09 0.00
C GLU A 9 -13.37 -3.06 -0.23
N VAL A 10 -12.26 -3.48 -0.85
CA VAL A 10 -11.18 -2.56 -1.25
C VAL A 10 -11.69 -1.55 -2.28
N LEU A 11 -12.38 -2.01 -3.32
CA LEU A 11 -12.92 -1.15 -4.38
C LEU A 11 -13.93 -0.14 -3.80
N ARG A 12 -14.88 -0.61 -2.99
CA ARG A 12 -15.87 0.25 -2.32
C ARG A 12 -15.22 1.30 -1.42
N PHE A 13 -14.18 0.92 -0.67
CA PHE A 13 -13.44 1.87 0.15
C PHE A 13 -12.75 2.94 -0.70
N LEU A 14 -12.07 2.54 -1.79
CA LEU A 14 -11.35 3.47 -2.66
C LEU A 14 -12.31 4.47 -3.35
N GLU A 15 -13.48 4.01 -3.77
CA GLU A 15 -14.54 4.88 -4.32
C GLU A 15 -14.96 5.98 -3.33
N HIS A 16 -15.14 5.64 -2.06
CA HIS A 16 -15.53 6.62 -1.03
C HIS A 16 -14.37 7.51 -0.58
N ALA A 17 -13.13 7.06 -0.78
CA ALA A 17 -11.91 7.75 -0.37
C ALA A 17 -11.33 8.65 -1.46
N GLN A 18 -11.80 8.60 -2.71
CA GLN A 18 -11.20 9.31 -3.85
C GLN A 18 -11.06 10.83 -3.63
N GLU A 19 -12.06 11.46 -2.99
CA GLU A 19 -12.06 12.90 -2.66
C GLU A 19 -11.28 13.24 -1.37
N SER A 20 -10.67 12.25 -0.73
CA SER A 20 -9.94 12.46 0.51
C SER A 20 -8.56 13.05 0.23
N HIS A 21 -8.16 14.06 1.00
CA HIS A 21 -6.76 14.55 1.04
C HIS A 21 -5.74 13.42 1.28
N TYR A 22 -6.16 12.34 1.95
CA TYR A 22 -5.31 11.18 2.24
C TYR A 22 -5.58 9.97 1.34
N TYR A 23 -6.16 10.15 0.15
CA TYR A 23 -6.39 9.08 -0.83
C TYR A 23 -5.10 8.31 -1.17
N VAL A 24 -4.04 9.02 -1.58
CA VAL A 24 -2.73 8.43 -1.93
C VAL A 24 -2.15 7.56 -0.80
N PRO A 25 -2.13 8.00 0.48
CA PRO A 25 -1.75 7.12 1.59
C PRO A 25 -2.50 5.79 1.64
N TYR A 26 -3.81 5.77 1.39
CA TYR A 26 -4.59 4.53 1.39
C TYR A 26 -4.22 3.65 0.20
N LEU A 27 -4.15 4.26 -0.99
CA LEU A 27 -3.81 3.57 -2.23
C LEU A 27 -2.43 2.92 -2.14
N LEU A 28 -1.42 3.60 -1.58
CA LEU A 28 -0.07 3.06 -1.39
C LEU A 28 -0.03 1.85 -0.45
N VAL A 29 -0.84 1.79 0.61
CA VAL A 29 -0.89 0.56 1.43
C VAL A 29 -1.53 -0.58 0.64
N ILE A 30 -2.64 -0.31 -0.05
CA ILE A 30 -3.43 -1.33 -0.77
C ILE A 30 -2.65 -1.92 -1.95
N THR A 31 -1.95 -1.08 -2.72
CA THR A 31 -1.28 -1.46 -3.97
C THR A 31 0.20 -1.79 -3.79
N CYS A 32 0.85 -1.20 -2.78
CA CYS A 32 2.29 -1.33 -2.57
C CYS A 32 2.64 -2.00 -1.24
N GLY A 33 1.66 -2.26 -0.37
CA GLY A 33 1.90 -2.92 0.91
C GLY A 33 2.94 -2.17 1.74
N MET A 34 2.87 -0.85 1.80
CA MET A 34 3.81 0.01 2.56
C MET A 34 3.36 0.19 4.01
N ARG A 35 4.31 0.43 4.93
CA ARG A 35 3.99 0.68 6.35
C ARG A 35 3.55 2.12 6.49
N LYS A 36 2.66 2.41 7.44
CA LYS A 36 2.20 3.77 7.71
C LYS A 36 3.35 4.78 7.86
N GLY A 37 4.38 4.44 8.63
CA GLY A 37 5.55 5.31 8.78
C GLY A 37 6.36 5.49 7.49
N GLU A 38 6.46 4.45 6.66
CA GLU A 38 7.14 4.53 5.34
C GLU A 38 6.39 5.47 4.39
N ILE A 39 5.05 5.39 4.37
CA ILE A 39 4.20 6.27 3.55
C ILE A 39 4.32 7.71 4.02
N LEU A 40 4.20 7.95 5.32
CA LEU A 40 4.31 9.30 5.89
C LEU A 40 5.75 9.86 5.83
N GLY A 41 6.74 9.00 5.55
CA GLY A 41 8.12 9.39 5.32
C GLY A 41 8.52 9.52 3.84
N LEU A 42 7.62 9.16 2.93
CA LEU A 42 7.92 9.12 1.49
C LEU A 42 8.12 10.54 0.95
N GLN A 43 9.16 10.73 0.15
CA GLN A 43 9.43 12.00 -0.54
C GLN A 43 9.31 11.85 -2.05
N TRP A 44 9.06 12.95 -2.77
CA TRP A 44 8.90 12.91 -4.23
C TRP A 44 10.15 12.38 -4.93
N LYS A 45 11.34 12.70 -4.43
CA LYS A 45 12.61 12.15 -4.94
C LYS A 45 12.76 10.63 -4.82
N ASP A 46 11.91 9.96 -4.04
CA ASP A 46 11.92 8.49 -3.96
C ASP A 46 11.10 7.84 -5.09
N ILE A 47 10.35 8.63 -5.87
CA ILE A 47 9.48 8.16 -6.94
C ILE A 47 10.15 8.46 -8.28
N ASP A 48 10.35 7.41 -9.06
CA ASP A 48 10.80 7.50 -10.44
C ASP A 48 9.58 7.24 -11.34
N PHE A 49 9.00 8.31 -11.86
CA PHE A 49 7.78 8.25 -12.68
C PHE A 49 8.02 7.56 -14.03
N GLU A 50 9.20 7.76 -14.63
CA GLU A 50 9.57 7.15 -15.90
C GLU A 50 9.69 5.63 -15.77
N ARG A 51 10.44 5.17 -14.75
CA ARG A 51 10.62 3.74 -14.48
C ARG A 51 9.44 3.11 -13.75
N ARG A 52 8.48 3.92 -13.30
CA ARG A 52 7.30 3.51 -12.52
C ARG A 52 7.70 2.77 -11.25
N THR A 53 8.67 3.32 -10.52
CA THR A 53 9.17 2.70 -9.29
C THR A 53 9.19 3.66 -8.12
N LEU A 54 9.08 3.09 -6.92
CA LEU A 54 9.15 3.79 -5.64
C LEU A 54 10.20 3.13 -4.75
N SER A 55 11.09 3.95 -4.18
CA SER A 55 12.13 3.51 -3.27
C SER A 55 11.77 3.79 -1.81
N VAL A 56 11.63 2.75 -0.99
CA VAL A 56 11.35 2.92 0.44
C VAL A 56 12.64 3.22 1.20
N ASN A 57 12.95 4.50 1.39
CA ASN A 57 14.25 4.94 1.92
C ASN A 57 14.22 5.49 3.34
N ARG A 58 13.03 5.78 3.88
CA ARG A 58 12.85 6.33 5.23
C ARG A 58 11.47 6.03 5.79
N SER A 59 11.30 6.30 7.08
CA SER A 59 10.03 6.19 7.80
C SER A 59 9.92 7.35 8.77
N LEU A 60 8.73 7.95 8.86
CA LEU A 60 8.40 8.91 9.90
C LEU A 60 8.17 8.17 11.23
N SER A 61 8.81 8.66 12.30
CA SER A 61 8.61 8.13 13.66
C SER A 61 7.33 8.70 14.28
N PRO A 62 6.40 7.87 14.77
CA PRO A 62 5.20 8.38 15.45
C PRO A 62 5.50 9.02 16.81
N ILE A 63 6.65 8.72 17.41
CA ILE A 63 7.04 9.19 18.75
C ILE A 63 7.85 10.48 18.62
N THR A 64 8.97 10.42 17.88
CA THR A 64 9.90 11.56 17.76
C THR A 64 9.50 12.54 16.66
N LYS A 65 8.60 12.15 15.75
CA LYS A 65 8.19 12.92 14.55
C LYS A 65 9.33 13.22 13.56
N GLU A 66 10.45 12.53 13.68
CA GLU A 66 11.59 12.66 12.78
C GLU A 66 11.55 11.59 11.69
N PHE A 67 12.26 11.85 10.60
CA PHE A 67 12.52 10.89 9.55
C PHE A 67 13.72 10.01 9.90
N HIS A 68 13.53 8.71 9.88
CA HIS A 68 14.57 7.73 10.15
C HIS A 68 14.79 6.84 8.94
N ALA A 69 16.04 6.46 8.67
CA ALA A 69 16.30 5.40 7.70
C ALA A 69 15.66 4.08 8.19
N PRO A 70 15.25 3.16 7.28
CA PRO A 70 14.72 1.88 7.68
C PRO A 70 15.70 1.15 8.59
N LYS A 71 15.19 0.59 9.69
CA LYS A 71 16.00 -0.09 10.72
C LYS A 71 16.77 -1.30 10.19
N THR A 72 16.44 -1.81 9.01
CA THR A 72 17.06 -2.98 8.40
C THR A 72 17.32 -2.76 6.91
N SER A 73 18.32 -3.47 6.37
CA SER A 73 18.61 -3.47 4.93
C SER A 73 17.42 -3.93 4.09
N THR A 74 16.63 -4.89 4.58
CA THR A 74 15.39 -5.36 3.91
C THR A 74 14.26 -4.34 3.97
N GLY A 75 14.35 -3.34 4.86
CA GLY A 75 13.42 -2.21 4.90
C GLY A 75 13.60 -1.28 3.69
N LYS A 76 14.86 -1.13 3.21
CA LYS A 76 15.16 -0.48 1.93
C LYS A 76 14.79 -1.41 0.78
N ARG A 77 13.86 -0.97 -0.07
CA ARG A 77 13.37 -1.78 -1.18
C ARG A 77 12.82 -0.90 -2.30
N LEU A 78 12.90 -1.44 -3.51
CA LEU A 78 12.26 -0.89 -4.70
C LEU A 78 10.91 -1.59 -4.91
N ILE A 79 9.86 -0.81 -5.14
CA ILE A 79 8.51 -1.29 -5.42
C ILE A 79 8.14 -0.80 -6.82
N VAL A 80 7.76 -1.72 -7.71
CA VAL A 80 7.15 -1.36 -9.00
C VAL A 80 5.71 -0.93 -8.74
N LEU A 81 5.36 0.24 -9.28
CA LEU A 81 4.06 0.89 -9.14
C LEU A 81 3.10 0.39 -10.23
N PRO A 82 1.88 -0.04 -9.86
CA PRO A 82 0.79 -0.21 -10.83
C PRO A 82 0.44 1.12 -11.50
N ALA A 83 -0.05 1.06 -12.74
CA ALA A 83 -0.41 2.26 -13.52
C ALA A 83 -1.40 3.18 -12.78
N ILE A 84 -2.41 2.60 -12.12
CA ILE A 84 -3.39 3.34 -11.33
C ILE A 84 -2.75 4.13 -10.18
N THR A 85 -1.72 3.56 -9.53
CA THR A 85 -1.01 4.22 -8.43
C THR A 85 -0.09 5.32 -8.94
N LEU A 86 0.55 5.11 -10.09
CA LEU A 86 1.37 6.11 -10.73
C LEU A 86 0.54 7.34 -11.11
N HIS A 87 -0.60 7.11 -11.78
CA HIS A 87 -1.50 8.19 -12.19
C HIS A 87 -2.03 8.99 -10.99
N ALA A 88 -2.49 8.30 -9.95
CA ALA A 88 -2.93 8.97 -8.72
C ALA A 88 -1.80 9.76 -8.01
N LEU A 89 -0.53 9.33 -8.15
CA LEU A 89 0.61 10.08 -7.63
C LEU A 89 0.91 11.34 -8.45
N GLU A 90 0.73 11.29 -9.78
CA GLU A 90 0.88 12.45 -10.67
C GLU A 90 -0.18 13.51 -10.35
N GLU A 91 -1.47 13.14 -10.32
CA GLU A 91 -2.57 14.06 -9.96
C GLU A 91 -2.38 14.67 -8.57
N HIS A 92 -1.93 13.84 -7.61
CA HIS A 92 -1.66 14.29 -6.26
C HIS A 92 -0.46 15.24 -6.17
N HIS A 93 0.56 15.04 -7.00
CA HIS A 93 1.71 15.95 -7.10
C HIS A 93 1.27 17.32 -7.62
N GLU A 94 0.47 17.36 -8.68
CA GLU A 94 -0.09 18.60 -9.23
C GLU A 94 -0.93 19.35 -8.19
N ARG A 95 -1.82 18.63 -7.49
CA ARG A 95 -2.64 19.21 -6.42
C ARG A 95 -1.81 19.82 -5.30
N ILE A 96 -0.75 19.14 -4.85
CA ILE A 96 0.14 19.66 -3.81
C ILE A 96 0.89 20.91 -4.28
N ASN A 97 1.29 20.97 -5.55
CA ASN A 97 1.93 22.17 -6.09
C ASN A 97 0.98 23.37 -6.07
N VAL A 98 -0.29 23.18 -6.42
CA VAL A 98 -1.32 24.21 -6.29
C VAL A 98 -1.52 24.64 -4.83
N GLU A 99 -1.61 23.70 -3.88
CA GLU A 99 -1.72 24.02 -2.45
C GLU A 99 -0.50 24.79 -1.95
N LYS A 100 0.70 24.40 -2.37
CA LYS A 100 1.95 25.08 -2.04
C LYS A 100 1.96 26.52 -2.54
N GLU A 101 1.50 26.77 -3.76
CA GLU A 101 1.36 28.13 -4.30
C GLU A 101 0.34 28.96 -3.52
N GLN A 102 -0.80 28.38 -3.13
CA GLN A 102 -1.84 29.06 -2.35
C GLN A 102 -1.36 29.45 -0.95
N TYR A 103 -0.58 28.61 -0.28
CA TYR A 103 0.00 28.91 1.03
C TYR A 103 1.21 29.85 0.96
N GLY A 104 1.86 29.95 -0.20
CA GLY A 104 3.02 30.80 -0.42
C GLY A 104 4.12 30.59 0.62
N ASN A 105 4.55 31.66 1.28
CA ASN A 105 5.65 31.63 2.24
C ASN A 105 5.32 30.87 3.54
N GLU A 106 4.06 30.58 3.82
CA GLU A 106 3.64 29.80 5.00
C GLU A 106 3.70 28.29 4.77
N TYR A 107 3.96 27.86 3.54
CA TYR A 107 4.09 26.44 3.22
C TYR A 107 5.43 25.88 3.69
N ASN A 108 5.39 24.80 4.48
CA ASN A 108 6.58 24.13 4.98
C ASN A 108 6.97 22.98 4.04
N ASP A 109 7.92 23.19 3.14
CA ASP A 109 8.29 22.18 2.16
C ASP A 109 9.30 21.16 2.67
N TYR A 110 8.81 19.97 3.00
CA TYR A 110 9.62 18.81 3.39
C TYR A 110 9.86 17.83 2.23
N ASP A 111 9.47 18.17 1.00
CA ASP A 111 9.50 17.29 -0.17
C ASP A 111 8.69 15.99 0.02
N ILE A 112 7.73 15.98 0.94
CA ILE A 112 6.97 14.77 1.30
C ILE A 112 5.76 14.56 0.40
N VAL A 113 5.45 13.29 0.11
CA VAL A 113 4.30 12.91 -0.70
C VAL A 113 2.99 13.07 0.06
N CYS A 114 3.00 12.98 1.39
CA CYS A 114 1.77 13.02 2.22
C CYS A 114 1.77 14.20 3.22
N PRO A 115 1.84 15.46 2.76
CA PRO A 115 1.82 16.63 3.63
C PRO A 115 0.41 16.91 4.17
N THR A 116 0.31 17.72 5.21
CA THR A 116 -0.89 18.50 5.53
C THR A 116 -1.01 19.68 4.56
N PHE A 117 -2.14 20.39 4.55
CA PHE A 117 -2.35 21.53 3.65
C PHE A 117 -1.26 22.61 3.71
N ASN A 118 -0.62 22.80 4.88
CA ASN A 118 0.49 23.75 5.06
C ASN A 118 1.90 23.11 4.91
N GLY A 119 2.00 21.94 4.26
CA GLY A 119 3.26 21.26 3.93
C GLY A 119 3.87 20.37 5.03
N ASN A 120 3.37 20.46 6.26
CA ASN A 120 3.94 19.71 7.39
C ASN A 120 3.69 18.18 7.28
N PRO A 121 4.53 17.35 7.93
CA PRO A 121 4.29 15.91 8.02
C PRO A 121 2.94 15.60 8.66
N CYS A 122 2.14 14.75 8.00
CA CYS A 122 0.85 14.34 8.52
C CYS A 122 0.98 13.63 9.88
N ASN A 123 0.15 14.06 10.85
CA ASN A 123 0.07 13.39 12.13
C ASN A 123 -0.62 12.02 11.98
N PHE A 124 0.03 10.98 12.50
CA PHE A 124 -0.50 9.61 12.57
C PHE A 124 -1.94 9.53 13.08
N ARG A 125 -2.32 10.40 14.02
CA ARG A 125 -3.68 10.48 14.58
C ARG A 125 -4.70 10.95 13.54
N ASN A 126 -4.38 11.99 12.77
CA ASN A 126 -5.29 12.57 11.78
C ASN A 126 -5.62 11.55 10.69
N LEU A 127 -4.60 10.87 10.16
CA LEU A 127 -4.80 9.77 9.20
C LEU A 127 -5.69 8.65 9.78
N THR A 128 -5.49 8.30 11.06
CA THR A 128 -6.25 7.24 11.74
C THR A 128 -7.71 7.66 12.02
N GLN A 129 -7.95 8.93 12.33
CA GLN A 129 -9.30 9.46 12.51
C GLN A 129 -10.08 9.50 11.20
N LEU A 130 -9.46 10.00 10.13
CA LEU A 130 -10.12 10.03 8.82
C LEU A 130 -10.36 8.61 8.29
N TRP A 131 -9.40 7.71 8.51
CA TRP A 131 -9.54 6.28 8.23
C TRP A 131 -10.81 5.69 8.83
N LYS A 132 -11.06 5.89 10.13
CA LYS A 132 -12.26 5.37 10.81
C LYS A 132 -13.55 5.95 10.25
N LYS A 133 -13.55 7.25 9.88
CA LYS A 133 -14.70 7.89 9.23
C LYS A 133 -14.99 7.26 7.86
N LEU A 134 -13.94 7.05 7.06
CA LEU A 134 -14.06 6.48 5.72
C LEU A 134 -14.49 5.02 5.74
N ILE A 135 -13.96 4.19 6.67
CA ILE A 135 -14.46 2.81 6.86
C ILE A 135 -15.97 2.81 7.07
N LYS A 136 -16.46 3.65 8.02
CA LYS A 136 -17.88 3.71 8.33
C LYS A 136 -18.70 4.17 7.13
N LYS A 137 -18.23 5.19 6.41
CA LYS A 137 -18.89 5.70 5.20
C LYS A 137 -18.94 4.66 4.08
N SER A 138 -17.91 3.84 3.95
CA SER A 138 -17.81 2.82 2.90
C SER A 138 -18.52 1.52 3.26
N GLU A 139 -19.05 1.38 4.48
CA GLU A 139 -19.72 0.16 4.95
C GLU A 139 -18.87 -1.11 4.77
N VAL A 140 -17.56 -0.99 5.01
CA VAL A 140 -16.59 -2.10 4.98
C VAL A 140 -16.24 -2.56 6.40
N PRO A 141 -15.75 -3.79 6.59
CA PRO A 141 -15.37 -4.28 7.91
C PRO A 141 -14.37 -3.37 8.61
N ASP A 142 -14.53 -3.19 9.93
CA ASP A 142 -13.61 -2.37 10.69
C ASP A 142 -12.27 -3.09 10.91
N ILE A 143 -11.24 -2.62 10.20
CA ILE A 143 -9.86 -3.08 10.33
C ILE A 143 -8.93 -1.92 10.67
N ARG A 144 -7.75 -2.23 11.24
CA ARG A 144 -6.76 -1.18 11.50
C ARG A 144 -6.11 -0.78 10.17
N PHE A 145 -5.66 0.46 10.04
CA PHE A 145 -4.91 0.91 8.86
C PHE A 145 -3.72 0.00 8.51
N HIS A 146 -3.03 -0.52 9.53
CA HIS A 146 -1.91 -1.45 9.32
C HIS A 146 -2.36 -2.78 8.70
N ASP A 147 -3.61 -3.19 8.94
CA ASP A 147 -4.13 -4.47 8.46
C ASP A 147 -4.37 -4.47 6.94
N LEU A 148 -4.46 -3.30 6.29
CA LEU A 148 -4.44 -3.17 4.83
C LEU A 148 -3.20 -3.79 4.18
N ARG A 149 -2.07 -3.88 4.90
CA ARG A 149 -0.88 -4.58 4.39
C ARG A 149 -1.13 -6.08 4.26
N TYR A 150 -1.95 -6.64 5.14
CA TYR A 150 -2.36 -8.03 5.05
C TYR A 150 -3.41 -8.21 3.96
N THR A 151 -4.32 -7.25 3.76
CA THR A 151 -5.19 -7.21 2.57
C THR A 151 -4.35 -7.26 1.28
N HIS A 152 -3.33 -6.41 1.14
CA HIS A 152 -2.40 -6.45 0.00
C HIS A 152 -1.76 -7.83 -0.19
N ALA A 153 -1.21 -8.39 0.89
CA ALA A 153 -0.55 -9.70 0.84
C ALA A 153 -1.50 -10.81 0.42
N THR A 154 -2.68 -10.87 1.04
CA THR A 154 -3.71 -11.86 0.80
C THR A 154 -4.23 -11.80 -0.63
N LEU A 155 -4.53 -10.60 -1.16
CA LEU A 155 -5.01 -10.46 -2.53
C LEU A 155 -3.96 -10.92 -3.54
N MET A 156 -2.69 -10.54 -3.35
CA MET A 156 -1.61 -11.03 -4.21
C MET A 156 -1.44 -12.55 -4.16
N LEU A 157 -1.56 -13.16 -2.98
CA LEU A 157 -1.46 -14.61 -2.83
C LEU A 157 -2.65 -15.35 -3.46
N LYS A 158 -3.87 -14.80 -3.33
CA LYS A 158 -5.07 -15.31 -4.02
C LYS A 158 -4.95 -15.26 -5.54
N GLN A 159 -4.24 -14.26 -6.06
CA GLN A 159 -3.89 -14.14 -7.48
C GLN A 159 -2.74 -15.07 -7.92
N GLY A 160 -2.27 -15.98 -7.05
CA GLY A 160 -1.20 -16.93 -7.36
C GLY A 160 0.20 -16.31 -7.38
N ILE A 161 0.38 -15.05 -6.95
CA ILE A 161 1.70 -14.43 -6.94
C ILE A 161 2.60 -15.12 -5.91
N HIS A 162 3.80 -15.48 -6.37
CA HIS A 162 4.75 -16.24 -5.56
C HIS A 162 5.05 -15.55 -4.21
N PRO A 163 4.95 -16.25 -3.06
CA PRO A 163 5.11 -15.66 -1.72
C PRO A 163 6.42 -14.90 -1.50
N LYS A 164 7.51 -15.30 -2.17
CA LYS A 164 8.79 -14.56 -2.14
C LYS A 164 8.66 -13.14 -2.70
N ILE A 165 7.88 -12.95 -3.76
CA ILE A 165 7.64 -11.64 -4.39
C ILE A 165 6.84 -10.77 -3.42
N VAL A 166 5.74 -11.30 -2.89
CA VAL A 166 4.89 -10.62 -1.89
C VAL A 166 5.72 -10.22 -0.67
N SER A 167 6.51 -11.15 -0.13
CA SER A 167 7.41 -10.90 1.01
C SER A 167 8.45 -9.82 0.73
N LYS A 168 9.00 -9.77 -0.49
CA LYS A 168 9.96 -8.74 -0.91
C LYS A 168 9.29 -7.36 -0.98
N ARG A 169 8.09 -7.27 -1.57
CA ARG A 169 7.28 -6.03 -1.62
C ARG A 169 6.93 -5.49 -0.23
N LEU A 170 6.64 -6.37 0.72
CA LEU A 170 6.34 -5.99 2.11
C LEU A 170 7.58 -5.63 2.94
N GLY A 171 8.78 -5.93 2.45
CA GLY A 171 10.04 -5.74 3.19
C GLY A 171 10.17 -6.67 4.40
N HIS A 172 9.69 -7.92 4.28
CA HIS A 172 9.83 -8.94 5.32
C HIS A 172 11.18 -9.66 5.19
N LYS A 173 11.91 -9.79 6.30
CA LYS A 173 13.22 -10.49 6.33
C LYS A 173 13.09 -11.98 6.02
N ARG A 174 11.95 -12.59 6.37
CA ARG A 174 11.65 -14.01 6.14
C ARG A 174 10.31 -14.14 5.43
N VAL A 175 10.25 -15.01 4.42
CA VAL A 175 9.02 -15.33 3.70
C VAL A 175 7.98 -15.94 4.64
N GLY A 176 8.42 -16.74 5.61
CA GLY A 176 7.57 -17.32 6.65
C GLY A 176 6.65 -16.31 7.32
N ILE A 177 7.08 -15.08 7.59
CA ILE A 177 6.20 -14.04 8.16
C ILE A 177 4.98 -13.78 7.26
N THR A 178 5.18 -13.76 5.95
CA THR A 178 4.09 -13.54 4.98
C THR A 178 3.19 -14.77 4.91
N LEU A 179 3.78 -15.97 4.88
CA LEU A 179 3.02 -17.22 4.85
C LEU A 179 2.24 -17.45 6.15
N ASP A 180 2.86 -17.31 7.31
CA ASP A 180 2.23 -17.48 8.63
C ASP A 180 1.07 -16.49 8.82
N THR A 181 1.19 -15.28 8.27
CA THR A 181 0.16 -14.24 8.43
C THR A 181 -0.93 -14.30 7.34
N SER A 182 -0.74 -15.06 6.26
CA SER A 182 -1.71 -15.18 5.16
C SER A 182 -2.11 -16.63 4.84
N SER A 183 -1.62 -17.61 5.61
CA SER A 183 -1.84 -19.05 5.42
C SER A 183 -3.31 -19.45 5.54
N HIS A 184 -4.07 -18.72 6.37
CA HIS A 184 -5.49 -18.97 6.61
C HIS A 184 -6.39 -18.46 5.49
N VAL A 185 -5.88 -17.66 4.55
CA VAL A 185 -6.70 -16.90 3.61
C VAL A 185 -6.73 -17.46 2.19
N VAL A 186 -6.15 -18.64 1.97
CA VAL A 186 -6.22 -19.29 0.66
C VAL A 186 -6.63 -20.77 0.70
N PRO A 187 -7.83 -21.09 1.23
CA PRO A 187 -8.51 -22.35 0.89
C PRO A 187 -8.58 -22.50 -0.64
N GLY A 188 -8.33 -23.70 -1.17
CA GLY A 188 -8.41 -23.97 -2.60
C GLY A 188 -7.18 -23.60 -3.44
N LEU A 189 -6.15 -22.94 -2.88
CA LEU A 189 -4.93 -22.61 -3.64
C LEU A 189 -4.25 -23.85 -4.21
N GLN A 190 -4.28 -24.95 -3.46
CA GLN A 190 -3.75 -26.24 -3.90
C GLN A 190 -4.54 -26.78 -5.10
N GLU A 191 -5.87 -26.73 -5.06
CA GLU A 191 -6.72 -27.19 -6.16
C GLU A 191 -6.54 -26.31 -7.40
N THR A 192 -6.50 -24.99 -7.24
CA THR A 192 -6.20 -24.06 -8.35
C THR A 192 -4.82 -24.33 -8.95
N ALA A 193 -3.79 -24.52 -8.12
CA ALA A 193 -2.43 -24.78 -8.60
C ALA A 193 -2.33 -26.13 -9.35
N VAL A 194 -2.97 -27.18 -8.83
CA VAL A 194 -3.00 -28.50 -9.47
C VAL A 194 -3.77 -28.44 -10.79
N ASN A 195 -4.93 -27.79 -10.82
CA ASN A 195 -5.74 -27.64 -12.03
C ASN A 195 -5.01 -26.80 -13.08
N GLN A 196 -4.36 -25.70 -12.70
CA GLN A 196 -3.58 -24.88 -13.62
C GLN A 196 -2.39 -25.67 -14.19
N PHE A 197 -1.63 -26.38 -13.34
CA PHE A 197 -0.54 -27.25 -13.77
C PHE A 197 -1.01 -28.33 -14.74
N ALA A 198 -2.11 -29.02 -14.42
CA ALA A 198 -2.67 -30.05 -15.29
C ALA A 198 -3.13 -29.47 -16.64
N ASN A 199 -3.81 -28.33 -16.63
CA ASN A 199 -4.28 -27.66 -17.84
C ASN A 199 -3.12 -27.19 -18.74
N GLU A 200 -2.06 -26.64 -18.15
CA GLU A 200 -0.87 -26.21 -18.89
C GLU A 200 -0.08 -27.39 -19.47
N LEU A 201 0.06 -28.49 -18.70
CA LEU A 201 0.86 -29.64 -19.11
C LEU A 201 0.15 -30.55 -20.13
N PHE A 202 -1.15 -30.74 -19.97
CA PHE A 202 -1.91 -31.72 -20.77
C PHE A 202 -2.82 -31.06 -21.82
N GLY A 203 -2.99 -29.73 -21.78
CA GLY A 203 -4.07 -29.05 -22.50
C GLY A 203 -5.44 -29.53 -22.00
N ASN A 204 -6.54 -28.95 -22.49
CA ASN A 204 -7.90 -29.45 -22.22
C ASN A 204 -8.18 -30.86 -22.82
N LYS A 205 -7.18 -31.74 -22.90
CA LYS A 205 -7.36 -33.14 -23.23
C LYS A 205 -7.83 -33.83 -21.96
N THR A 206 -9.14 -34.03 -21.87
CA THR A 206 -9.72 -35.00 -20.98
C THR A 206 -9.03 -36.34 -21.27
N VAL A 207 -8.18 -36.79 -20.35
CA VAL A 207 -7.60 -38.12 -20.41
C VAL A 207 -8.78 -39.09 -20.31
N ARG A 208 -9.10 -39.76 -21.43
CA ARG A 208 -10.00 -40.90 -21.45
C ARG A 208 -9.32 -42.12 -20.86
#